data_AF-A0A523SX61-F1
#
_entry.id   AF-A0A523SX61-F1
#
_cell.length_a   1.000
_cell.length_b   1.000
_cell.length_c   1.000
_cell.angle_alpha   90.00
_cell.angle_beta   90.00
_cell.angle_gamma   90.00
#
_symmetry.space_group_name_H-M   'P 1'
#
loop_
_entity.id
_entity.type
_entity.pdbx_description
1 polymer ?
#
loop_
_entity_poly.entity_id
_entity_poly.type
_entity_poly.pdbx_seq_one_letter_code
_entity_poly.pdbx_strand_id
1 'polypeptide(L)'
;MNKRRLTFGARKALAVIGSLEAKLFRSSQESKLTPKALRKQDRLILEAVDGKRSAREAILASGLDYEIGLHSIAWLVQTGFLYSSETLKRYLEHQADRLALFVDLFSDVEHDADFWENEIDSILKETGELNDALPGLSWEGITPHISEPFPAPEAIREYFLQLFISLYDKAEEIFGSEAVLAKRILLDVRPQP
;
A
#
# COMPACT_ATOMS: atom_id res chain seq x y z
N MET A 1 11.89 30.94 2.76
CA MET A 1 12.09 30.05 1.59
C MET A 1 11.23 30.54 0.44
N ASN A 2 11.85 30.94 -0.67
CA ASN A 2 11.15 31.46 -1.84
C ASN A 2 10.19 30.42 -2.41
N LYS A 3 8.92 30.79 -2.61
CA LYS A 3 7.91 30.01 -3.35
C LYS A 3 8.27 29.97 -4.84
N ARG A 4 9.42 29.37 -5.21
CA ARG A 4 9.67 29.02 -6.61
C ARG A 4 8.61 27.99 -6.99
N ARG A 5 7.79 28.32 -7.99
CA ARG A 5 6.84 27.36 -8.58
C ARG A 5 7.64 26.14 -9.01
N LEU A 6 7.32 24.99 -8.44
CA LEU A 6 7.88 23.71 -8.86
C LEU A 6 7.68 23.52 -10.35
N THR A 7 8.69 22.98 -11.02
CA THR A 7 8.62 22.57 -12.43
C THR A 7 7.53 21.52 -12.61
N PHE A 8 7.03 21.36 -13.84
CA PHE A 8 6.02 20.34 -14.15
C PHE A 8 6.51 18.92 -13.79
N GLY A 9 7.79 18.64 -14.08
CA GLY A 9 8.43 17.38 -13.71
C GLY A 9 8.42 17.14 -12.20
N ALA A 10 8.80 18.14 -11.41
CA ALA A 10 8.78 18.04 -9.95
C ALA A 10 7.37 17.84 -9.37
N ARG A 11 6.34 18.44 -9.97
CA ARG A 11 4.95 18.21 -9.55
C ARG A 11 4.49 16.79 -9.84
N LYS A 12 4.83 16.25 -11.02
CA LYS A 12 4.51 14.86 -11.38
C LYS A 12 5.21 13.88 -10.44
N ALA A 13 6.47 14.15 -10.08
CA ALA A 13 7.21 13.36 -9.11
C ALA A 13 6.57 13.41 -7.71
N LEU A 14 6.13 14.59 -7.26
CA LEU A 14 5.40 14.71 -5.99
C LEU A 14 4.06 14.00 -5.97
N ALA A 15 3.32 13.95 -7.09
CA ALA A 15 2.07 13.19 -7.15
C ALA A 15 2.29 11.69 -6.87
N VAL A 16 3.43 11.15 -7.28
CA VAL A 16 3.84 9.76 -7.00
C VAL A 16 4.23 9.58 -5.54
N ILE A 17 5.05 10.49 -5.00
CA ILE A 17 5.60 10.39 -3.64
C ILE A 17 4.56 10.74 -2.58
N GLY A 18 3.59 11.60 -2.93
CA GLY A 18 2.59 12.20 -2.03
C GLY A 18 3.10 13.49 -1.41
N SER A 19 4.15 13.38 -0.58
CA SER A 19 4.72 14.51 0.16
C SER A 19 6.23 14.41 0.29
N LEU A 20 6.91 15.55 0.41
CA LEU A 20 8.34 15.59 0.75
C LEU A 20 8.64 15.11 2.17
N GLU A 21 7.64 15.21 3.04
CA GLU A 21 7.73 14.76 4.43
C GLU A 21 7.35 13.29 4.58
N ALA A 22 6.94 12.62 3.50
CA ALA A 22 6.67 11.20 3.51
C ALA A 22 7.96 10.43 3.82
N LYS A 23 7.94 9.60 4.86
CA LYS A 23 8.99 8.61 5.12
C LYS A 23 9.10 7.65 3.94
N LEU A 24 10.34 7.32 3.57
CA LEU A 24 10.65 6.39 2.50
C LEU A 24 11.11 5.05 3.05
N PHE A 25 10.67 3.97 2.42
CA PHE A 25 10.98 2.60 2.81
C PHE A 25 11.49 1.83 1.59
N ARG A 26 12.50 1.00 1.81
CA ARG A 26 13.02 0.10 0.78
C ARG A 26 12.08 -1.08 0.59
N SER A 27 11.88 -1.46 -0.67
CA SER A 27 11.20 -2.71 -1.01
C SER A 27 12.13 -3.90 -0.82
N SER A 28 11.54 -5.05 -0.46
CA SER A 28 12.23 -6.35 -0.55
C SER A 28 12.72 -6.67 -1.98
N GLN A 29 12.13 -6.06 -3.01
CA GLN A 29 12.54 -6.20 -4.41
C GLN A 29 13.91 -5.58 -4.71
N GLU A 30 14.45 -4.71 -3.85
CA GLU A 30 15.83 -4.20 -4.00
C GLU A 30 16.84 -5.34 -4.06
N SER A 31 16.61 -6.42 -3.30
CA SER A 31 17.47 -7.61 -3.30
C SER A 31 17.55 -8.33 -4.65
N LYS A 32 16.55 -8.12 -5.53
CA LYS A 32 16.49 -8.71 -6.88
C LYS A 32 17.19 -7.86 -7.93
N LEU A 33 17.59 -6.62 -7.59
CA LEU A 33 18.34 -5.76 -8.49
C LEU A 33 19.83 -6.11 -8.48
N THR A 34 20.42 -6.21 -9.66
CA THR A 34 21.87 -6.12 -9.78
C THR A 34 22.29 -4.65 -9.64
N PRO A 35 23.16 -4.28 -8.69
CA PRO A 35 23.54 -2.87 -8.45
C PRO A 35 24.09 -2.14 -9.69
N LYS A 36 24.64 -2.88 -10.66
CA LYS A 36 25.14 -2.34 -11.95
C LYS A 36 24.04 -1.88 -12.91
N ALA A 37 22.78 -2.26 -12.69
CA ALA A 37 21.65 -1.89 -13.54
C ALA A 37 21.03 -0.52 -13.19
N LEU A 38 21.31 0.00 -11.99
CA LEU A 38 20.77 1.28 -11.53
C LEU A 38 21.61 2.48 -11.99
N ARG A 39 20.94 3.59 -12.31
CA ARG A 39 21.62 4.87 -12.52
C ARG A 39 22.26 5.32 -11.21
N LYS A 40 23.37 6.07 -11.30
CA LYS A 40 24.12 6.55 -10.12
C LYS A 40 23.22 7.28 -9.12
N GLN A 41 22.34 8.15 -9.60
CA GLN A 41 21.41 8.94 -8.77
C GLN A 41 20.42 8.07 -7.97
N ASP A 42 19.88 7.02 -8.60
CA ASP A 42 18.88 6.14 -7.95
C ASP A 42 19.56 5.34 -6.83
N ARG A 43 20.79 4.89 -7.06
CA ARG A 43 21.60 4.19 -6.05
C ARG A 43 21.90 5.08 -4.84
N LEU A 44 22.30 6.33 -5.07
CA LEU A 44 22.58 7.29 -3.99
C LEU A 44 21.34 7.56 -3.14
N ILE A 45 20.15 7.63 -3.76
CA ILE A 45 18.89 7.74 -3.02
C ILE A 45 18.62 6.47 -2.21
N LEU A 46 18.74 5.29 -2.81
CA LEU A 46 18.53 4.03 -2.07
C LEU A 46 19.44 3.97 -0.86
N GLU A 47 20.74 4.20 -1.02
CA GLU A 47 21.74 4.25 0.05
C GLU A 47 21.38 5.24 1.17
N ALA A 48 20.74 6.37 0.84
CA ALA A 48 20.30 7.37 1.81
C ALA A 48 19.02 6.99 2.57
N VAL A 49 18.17 6.10 2.03
CA VAL A 49 16.91 5.66 2.66
C VAL A 49 17.18 4.55 3.68
N ASP A 50 16.75 4.77 4.92
CA ASP A 50 16.92 3.86 6.05
C ASP A 50 15.60 3.53 6.79
N GLY A 51 14.46 3.88 6.18
CA GLY A 51 13.13 3.71 6.79
C GLY A 51 12.76 4.79 7.80
N LYS A 52 13.67 5.71 8.14
CA LYS A 52 13.42 6.81 9.10
C LYS A 52 13.33 8.16 8.40
N ARG A 53 14.15 8.35 7.37
CA ARG A 53 14.21 9.62 6.62
C ARG A 53 12.97 9.89 5.77
N SER A 54 12.58 11.16 5.74
CA SER A 54 11.63 11.66 4.75
C SER A 54 12.25 11.72 3.34
N ALA A 55 11.41 11.88 2.32
CA ALA A 55 11.89 12.10 0.95
C ALA A 55 12.84 13.31 0.85
N ARG A 56 12.53 14.39 1.58
CA ARG A 56 13.40 15.57 1.65
C ARG A 56 14.77 15.25 2.27
N GLU A 57 14.78 14.54 3.38
CA GLU A 57 16.00 14.18 4.10
C GLU A 57 16.86 13.22 3.29
N ALA A 58 16.25 12.27 2.58
CA ALA A 58 16.95 11.35 1.69
C ALA A 58 17.64 12.08 0.53
N ILE A 59 16.97 13.06 -0.10
CA ILE A 59 17.59 13.88 -1.15
C ILE A 59 18.80 14.63 -0.62
N LEU A 60 18.66 15.29 0.54
CA LEU A 60 19.76 16.03 1.16
C LEU A 60 20.95 15.12 1.50
N ALA A 61 20.68 13.95 2.09
CA ALA A 61 21.71 12.98 2.46
C ALA A 61 22.42 12.38 1.23
N SER A 62 21.73 12.23 0.10
CA SER A 62 22.32 11.72 -1.15
C SER A 62 23.29 12.69 -1.84
N GLY A 63 23.30 13.97 -1.43
CA GLY A 63 24.10 15.02 -2.07
C GLY A 63 23.68 15.35 -3.51
N LEU A 64 22.47 14.94 -3.92
CA LEU A 64 21.94 15.21 -5.25
C LEU A 64 21.33 16.61 -5.33
N ASP A 65 21.29 17.16 -6.54
CA ASP A 65 20.39 18.29 -6.81
C ASP A 65 18.95 17.90 -6.48
N TYR A 66 18.20 18.88 -5.98
CA TYR A 66 16.85 18.66 -5.48
C TYR A 66 15.91 18.06 -6.52
N GLU A 67 15.92 18.55 -7.77
CA GLU A 67 15.05 18.02 -8.82
C GLU A 67 15.48 16.62 -9.25
N ILE A 68 16.79 16.37 -9.32
CA ILE A 68 17.34 15.05 -9.66
C ILE A 68 16.96 14.02 -8.60
N GLY A 69 17.10 14.38 -7.31
CA GLY A 69 16.72 13.52 -6.20
C GLY A 69 15.23 13.21 -6.21
N LEU A 70 14.38 14.22 -6.42
CA LEU A 70 12.93 14.05 -6.48
C LEU A 70 12.50 13.12 -7.63
N HIS A 71 13.09 13.30 -8.82
CA HIS A 71 12.83 12.42 -9.96
C HIS A 71 13.33 10.98 -9.73
N SER A 72 14.45 10.82 -9.03
CA SER A 72 14.99 9.50 -8.71
C SER A 72 14.09 8.77 -7.71
N ILE A 73 13.63 9.44 -6.65
CA ILE A 73 12.66 8.86 -5.71
C ILE A 73 11.37 8.49 -6.43
N ALA A 74 10.80 9.39 -7.25
CA ALA A 74 9.56 9.10 -7.95
C ALA A 74 9.69 7.90 -8.89
N TRP A 75 10.82 7.78 -9.60
CA TRP A 75 11.10 6.62 -10.42
C TRP A 75 11.20 5.34 -9.58
N LEU A 76 11.97 5.37 -8.48
CA LEU A 76 12.12 4.24 -7.56
C LEU A 76 10.78 3.80 -6.95
N VAL A 77 9.89 4.74 -6.65
CA VAL A 77 8.52 4.44 -6.20
C VAL A 77 7.69 3.81 -7.31
N GLN A 78 7.72 4.37 -8.52
CA GLN A 78 6.99 3.83 -9.68
C GLN A 78 7.42 2.43 -10.07
N THR A 79 8.72 2.12 -9.95
CA THR A 79 9.26 0.79 -10.26
C THR A 79 9.23 -0.17 -9.08
N GLY A 80 8.67 0.24 -7.93
CA GLY A 80 8.48 -0.62 -6.77
C GLY A 80 9.74 -0.90 -5.94
N PHE A 81 10.81 -0.11 -6.08
CA PHE A 81 12.01 -0.23 -5.25
C PHE A 81 11.94 0.58 -3.95
N LEU A 82 11.14 1.64 -3.95
CA LEU A 82 10.80 2.42 -2.77
C LEU A 82 9.29 2.48 -2.58
N TYR A 83 8.89 2.69 -1.34
CA TYR A 83 7.54 3.10 -1.00
C TYR A 83 7.58 4.35 -0.15
N SER A 84 6.60 5.23 -0.34
CA SER A 84 6.35 6.32 0.59
C SER A 84 5.23 5.94 1.55
N SER A 85 5.35 6.38 2.81
CA SER A 85 4.29 6.24 3.82
C SER A 85 2.93 6.72 3.32
N GLU A 86 2.89 7.81 2.56
CA GLU A 86 1.65 8.37 1.99
C GLU A 86 1.04 7.48 0.91
N THR A 87 1.84 6.85 0.05
CA THR A 87 1.34 5.90 -0.94
C THR A 87 0.84 4.62 -0.27
N LEU A 88 1.44 4.22 0.84
CA LEU A 88 0.96 3.08 1.63
C LEU A 88 -0.33 3.38 2.36
N LYS A 89 -0.49 4.58 2.95
CA LYS A 89 -1.77 5.02 3.52
C LYS A 89 -2.88 5.00 2.49
N ARG A 90 -2.65 5.60 1.31
CA ARG A 90 -3.62 5.56 0.20
C ARG A 90 -3.97 4.14 -0.22
N TYR A 91 -2.98 3.23 -0.24
CA TYR A 91 -3.23 1.82 -0.51
C TYR A 91 -4.15 1.18 0.55
N LEU A 92 -3.93 1.46 1.83
CA LEU A 92 -4.79 0.96 2.91
C LEU A 92 -6.20 1.52 2.86
N GLU A 93 -6.34 2.83 2.65
CA GLU A 93 -7.64 3.48 2.45
C GLU A 93 -8.40 2.79 1.32
N HIS A 94 -7.73 2.54 0.19
CA HIS A 94 -8.32 1.81 -0.92
C HIS A 94 -8.70 0.36 -0.58
N GLN A 95 -7.92 -0.36 0.24
CA GLN A 95 -8.33 -1.70 0.67
C GLN A 95 -9.50 -1.67 1.66
N ALA A 96 -9.56 -0.67 2.54
CA ALA A 96 -10.68 -0.45 3.44
C ALA A 96 -11.98 -0.21 2.65
N ASP A 97 -11.92 0.66 1.64
CA ASP A 97 -13.04 0.92 0.73
C ASP A 97 -13.50 -0.36 0.00
N ARG A 98 -12.55 -1.23 -0.37
CA ARG A 98 -12.88 -2.52 -1.00
C ARG A 98 -13.53 -3.51 -0.04
N LEU A 99 -13.11 -3.54 1.23
CA LEU A 99 -13.76 -4.36 2.25
C LEU A 99 -15.19 -3.87 2.50
N ALA A 100 -15.40 -2.56 2.64
CA ALA A 100 -16.73 -1.99 2.78
C ALA A 100 -17.62 -2.33 1.57
N LEU A 101 -17.10 -2.18 0.34
CA LEU A 101 -17.83 -2.55 -0.87
C LEU A 101 -18.14 -4.04 -0.95
N PHE A 102 -17.23 -4.89 -0.46
CA PHE A 102 -17.46 -6.33 -0.37
C PHE A 102 -18.65 -6.61 0.55
N VAL A 103 -18.66 -6.04 1.76
CA VAL A 103 -19.77 -6.16 2.72
C VAL A 103 -21.08 -5.72 2.07
N ASP A 104 -21.11 -4.54 1.44
CA ASP A 104 -22.31 -4.02 0.77
C ASP A 104 -22.84 -4.96 -0.33
N LEU A 105 -21.95 -5.52 -1.15
CA LEU A 105 -22.34 -6.36 -2.29
C LEU A 105 -22.78 -7.76 -1.88
N PHE A 106 -22.17 -8.32 -0.84
CA PHE A 106 -22.43 -9.67 -0.38
C PHE A 106 -23.45 -9.72 0.76
N SER A 107 -23.92 -8.58 1.26
CA SER A 107 -25.03 -8.54 2.20
C SER A 107 -26.36 -8.91 1.54
N ASP A 108 -27.13 -9.76 2.22
CA ASP A 108 -28.52 -10.09 1.87
C ASP A 108 -29.42 -10.20 3.12
N VAL A 109 -30.61 -10.78 2.98
CA VAL A 109 -31.58 -10.90 4.08
C VAL A 109 -31.10 -11.88 5.17
N GLU A 110 -30.29 -12.87 4.82
CA GLU A 110 -29.81 -13.92 5.74
C GLU A 110 -28.38 -13.66 6.24
N HIS A 111 -27.60 -12.89 5.49
CA HIS A 111 -26.20 -12.57 5.74
C HIS A 111 -26.03 -11.05 5.63
N ASP A 112 -26.36 -10.32 6.69
CA ASP A 112 -26.28 -8.86 6.71
C ASP A 112 -24.86 -8.33 6.95
N ALA A 113 -24.72 -7.01 7.09
CA ALA A 113 -23.41 -6.38 7.29
C ALA A 113 -22.70 -6.93 8.55
N ASP A 114 -23.44 -7.13 9.65
CA ASP A 114 -22.90 -7.66 10.90
C ASP A 114 -22.36 -9.08 10.70
N PHE A 115 -23.03 -9.92 9.90
CA PHE A 115 -22.50 -11.24 9.54
C PHE A 115 -21.12 -11.12 8.88
N TRP A 116 -20.98 -10.28 7.84
CA TRP A 116 -19.73 -10.15 7.11
C TRP A 116 -18.62 -9.48 7.93
N GLU A 117 -18.94 -8.49 8.74
CA GLU A 117 -17.97 -7.87 9.67
C GLU A 117 -17.45 -8.89 10.68
N ASN A 118 -18.32 -9.77 11.20
CA ASN A 118 -17.90 -10.85 12.10
C ASN A 118 -17.01 -11.89 11.39
N GLU A 119 -17.30 -12.24 10.13
CA GLU A 119 -16.44 -13.13 9.34
C GLU A 119 -15.07 -12.51 9.08
N ILE A 120 -15.02 -11.21 8.73
CA ILE A 120 -13.76 -10.47 8.61
C ILE A 120 -12.99 -10.54 9.94
N ASP A 121 -13.62 -10.16 11.05
CA ASP A 121 -13.01 -10.21 12.38
C ASP A 121 -12.52 -11.61 12.76
N SER A 122 -13.24 -12.67 12.37
CA SER A 122 -12.84 -14.05 12.58
C SER A 122 -11.58 -14.38 11.79
N ILE A 123 -11.54 -14.05 10.50
CA ILE A 123 -10.36 -14.24 9.65
C ILE A 123 -9.17 -13.44 10.21
N LEU A 124 -9.39 -12.20 10.65
CA LEU A 124 -8.34 -11.36 11.25
C LEU A 124 -7.78 -11.95 12.55
N LYS A 125 -8.62 -12.65 13.35
CA LYS A 125 -8.20 -13.33 14.59
C LYS A 125 -7.48 -14.65 14.30
N GLU A 126 -7.97 -15.44 13.35
CA GLU A 126 -7.35 -16.70 12.93
C GLU A 126 -5.99 -16.48 12.26
N THR A 127 -5.87 -15.38 11.51
CA THR A 127 -4.59 -14.89 10.97
C THR A 127 -3.73 -14.17 12.03
N GLY A 128 -3.99 -14.36 13.33
CA GLY A 128 -3.22 -13.75 14.41
C GLY A 128 -1.70 -13.93 14.28
N GLU A 129 -1.24 -15.05 13.71
CA GLU A 129 0.19 -15.27 13.41
C GLU A 129 0.76 -14.27 12.39
N LEU A 130 -0.05 -13.77 11.46
CA LEU A 130 0.32 -12.75 10.46
C LEU A 130 0.29 -11.32 11.04
N ASN A 131 -0.62 -11.01 11.97
CA ASN A 131 -0.61 -9.72 12.69
C ASN A 131 0.63 -9.60 13.58
N ASP A 132 1.02 -10.65 14.29
CA ASP A 132 2.26 -10.68 15.08
C ASP A 132 3.52 -10.59 14.20
N ALA A 133 3.46 -11.11 12.97
CA ALA A 133 4.52 -10.97 11.97
C ALA A 133 4.57 -9.57 11.30
N LEU A 134 3.51 -8.77 11.44
CA LEU A 134 3.37 -7.43 10.89
C LEU A 134 3.16 -6.40 12.02
N PRO A 135 4.21 -6.11 12.83
CA PRO A 135 4.09 -5.31 14.05
C PRO A 135 3.57 -3.87 13.88
N GLY A 136 3.42 -3.41 12.64
CA GLY A 136 2.88 -2.10 12.32
C GLY A 136 1.55 -2.10 11.59
N LEU A 137 0.90 -3.25 11.35
CA LEU A 137 -0.45 -3.27 10.77
C LEU A 137 -1.44 -3.56 11.89
N SER A 138 -2.43 -2.71 12.05
CA SER A 138 -3.45 -2.84 13.08
C SER A 138 -4.83 -2.49 12.54
N TRP A 139 -5.86 -2.93 13.26
CA TRP A 139 -7.26 -2.89 12.81
C TRP A 139 -8.14 -2.22 13.86
N GLU A 140 -9.02 -1.34 13.42
CA GLU A 140 -10.12 -0.79 14.21
C GLU A 140 -11.42 -1.15 13.49
N GLY A 141 -12.04 -2.26 13.92
CA GLY A 141 -13.07 -2.96 13.12
C GLY A 141 -12.49 -3.39 11.76
N ILE A 142 -13.20 -3.08 10.67
CA ILE A 142 -12.75 -3.36 9.30
C ILE A 142 -11.75 -2.32 8.75
N THR A 143 -11.33 -1.34 9.54
CA THR A 143 -10.46 -0.25 9.07
C THR A 143 -8.99 -0.54 9.37
N PRO A 144 -8.15 -0.81 8.36
CA PRO A 144 -6.72 -1.03 8.54
C PRO A 144 -5.97 0.29 8.76
N HIS A 145 -5.01 0.29 9.65
CA HIS A 145 -4.10 1.41 9.90
C HIS A 145 -2.66 0.93 10.09
N ILE A 146 -1.70 1.84 9.86
CA ILE A 146 -0.28 1.55 10.07
C ILE A 146 0.25 2.31 11.27
N SER A 147 0.76 1.56 12.24
CA SER A 147 1.58 2.04 13.35
C SER A 147 3.07 1.82 13.07
N GLU A 148 3.91 2.51 13.84
CA GLU A 148 5.35 2.21 13.83
C GLU A 148 5.63 0.94 14.65
N PRO A 149 6.52 0.04 14.17
CA PRO A 149 7.32 0.14 12.94
C PRO A 149 6.54 -0.22 11.68
N PHE A 150 6.71 0.56 10.60
CA PHE A 150 6.01 0.35 9.33
C PHE A 150 6.27 -1.06 8.76
N PRO A 151 5.24 -1.84 8.40
CA PRO A 151 5.44 -3.15 7.79
C PRO A 151 5.98 -3.05 6.36
N ALA A 152 6.61 -4.13 5.90
CA ALA A 152 7.05 -4.25 4.52
C ALA A 152 5.82 -4.23 3.58
N PRO A 153 5.79 -3.36 2.56
CA PRO A 153 4.62 -3.21 1.68
C PRO A 153 4.20 -4.48 0.95
N GLU A 154 5.14 -5.36 0.60
CA GLU A 154 4.81 -6.65 0.01
C GLU A 154 4.01 -7.53 0.96
N ALA A 155 4.36 -7.51 2.25
CA ALA A 155 3.65 -8.30 3.25
C ALA A 155 2.25 -7.74 3.53
N ILE A 156 2.08 -6.41 3.49
CA ILE A 156 0.75 -5.79 3.55
C ILE A 156 -0.10 -6.24 2.34
N ARG A 157 0.47 -6.24 1.12
CA ARG A 157 -0.26 -6.69 -0.08
C ARG A 157 -0.66 -8.15 0.01
N GLU A 158 0.25 -9.01 0.44
CA GLU A 158 0.00 -10.43 0.62
C GLU A 158 -1.08 -10.68 1.67
N TYR A 159 -1.06 -9.92 2.77
CA TYR A 159 -2.11 -9.96 3.79
C TYR A 159 -3.50 -9.73 3.20
N PHE A 160 -3.71 -8.61 2.50
CA PHE A 160 -5.01 -8.32 1.90
C PHE A 160 -5.42 -9.33 0.84
N LEU A 161 -4.46 -9.86 0.07
CA LEU A 161 -4.73 -10.89 -0.91
C LEU A 161 -5.33 -12.14 -0.24
N GLN A 162 -4.70 -12.61 0.85
CA GLN A 162 -5.20 -13.77 1.59
C GLN A 162 -6.56 -13.50 2.23
N LEU A 163 -6.74 -12.33 2.85
CA LEU A 163 -8.03 -11.92 3.42
C LEU A 163 -9.15 -11.96 2.37
N PHE A 164 -8.94 -11.37 1.19
CA PHE A 164 -9.93 -11.39 0.13
C PHE A 164 -10.19 -12.80 -0.40
N ILE A 165 -9.17 -13.66 -0.50
CA ILE A 165 -9.36 -15.07 -0.91
C ILE A 165 -10.31 -15.76 0.07
N SER A 166 -10.04 -15.68 1.39
CA SER A 166 -10.89 -16.29 2.41
C SER A 166 -12.33 -15.76 2.37
N LEU A 167 -12.50 -14.44 2.18
CA LEU A 167 -13.82 -13.83 2.05
C LEU A 167 -14.56 -14.30 0.79
N TYR A 168 -13.88 -14.42 -0.35
CA TYR A 168 -14.50 -14.93 -1.58
C TYR A 168 -14.86 -16.41 -1.44
N ASP A 169 -14.00 -17.24 -0.84
CA ASP A 169 -14.30 -18.65 -0.60
C ASP A 169 -15.57 -18.76 0.26
N LYS A 170 -15.68 -17.96 1.33
CA LYS A 170 -16.88 -17.91 2.17
C LYS A 170 -18.12 -17.46 1.41
N ALA A 171 -18.00 -16.44 0.56
CA ALA A 171 -19.09 -15.99 -0.29
C ALA A 171 -19.50 -17.05 -1.32
N GLU A 172 -18.56 -17.84 -1.85
CA GLU A 172 -18.85 -18.93 -2.79
C GLU A 172 -19.60 -20.07 -2.10
N GLU A 173 -19.28 -20.38 -0.84
CA GLU A 173 -20.03 -21.34 -0.03
C GLU A 173 -21.51 -20.94 0.15
N ILE A 174 -21.77 -19.64 0.35
CA ILE A 174 -23.11 -19.11 0.64
C ILE A 174 -23.93 -18.91 -0.64
N PHE A 175 -23.35 -18.23 -1.65
CA PHE A 175 -24.09 -17.78 -2.84
C PHE A 175 -23.85 -18.64 -4.08
N GLY A 176 -22.84 -19.50 -4.06
CA GLY A 176 -22.36 -20.23 -5.22
C GLY A 176 -21.43 -19.39 -6.12
N SER A 177 -20.54 -20.08 -6.82
CA SER A 177 -19.46 -19.48 -7.61
C SER A 177 -19.94 -18.54 -8.73
N GLU A 178 -21.06 -18.84 -9.40
CA GLU A 178 -21.59 -17.99 -10.46
C GLU A 178 -22.06 -16.62 -9.94
N ALA A 179 -22.72 -16.58 -8.79
CA ALA A 179 -23.19 -15.35 -8.16
C ALA A 179 -22.02 -14.50 -7.66
N VAL A 180 -21.00 -15.13 -7.08
CA VAL A 180 -19.77 -14.44 -6.64
C VAL A 180 -19.02 -13.85 -7.82
N LEU A 181 -18.87 -14.59 -8.93
CA LEU A 181 -18.22 -14.08 -10.14
C LEU A 181 -18.94 -12.83 -10.69
N ALA A 182 -20.28 -12.83 -10.72
CA ALA A 182 -21.06 -11.68 -11.17
C ALA A 182 -20.85 -10.45 -10.27
N LYS A 183 -20.84 -10.64 -8.94
CA LYS A 183 -20.60 -9.57 -7.96
C LYS A 183 -19.15 -9.08 -7.95
N ARG A 184 -18.18 -9.97 -8.19
CA ARG A 184 -16.74 -9.65 -8.25
C ARG A 184 -16.41 -8.71 -9.41
N ILE A 185 -17.07 -8.87 -10.55
CA ILE A 185 -16.93 -7.92 -11.67
C ILE A 185 -17.32 -6.50 -11.25
N LEU A 186 -18.28 -6.33 -10.33
CA LEU A 186 -18.69 -5.01 -9.83
C LEU A 186 -17.65 -4.40 -8.86
N LEU A 187 -16.87 -5.23 -8.17
CA LEU A 187 -15.74 -4.81 -7.31
C LEU A 187 -14.54 -4.31 -8.14
N ASP A 188 -14.27 -4.93 -9.29
CA ASP A 188 -13.11 -4.60 -10.14
C ASP A 188 -13.38 -3.43 -11.13
N VAL A 189 -14.59 -2.88 -11.18
CA VAL A 189 -15.00 -1.81 -12.12
C VAL A 189 -14.89 -0.39 -11.56
N ARG A 190 -14.45 -0.19 -10.30
CA ARG A 190 -14.10 1.17 -9.83
C ARG A 190 -12.69 1.56 -10.30
N PRO A 191 -12.47 2.81 -10.74
CA PRO A 191 -11.16 3.23 -11.25
C PRO A 191 -10.11 3.10 -10.15
N GLN A 192 -8.98 2.47 -10.47
CA GLN A 192 -7.78 2.65 -9.67
C GLN A 192 -7.36 4.12 -9.71
N PRO A 193 -6.94 4.72 -8.57
CA PRO A 193 -6.44 6.08 -8.54
C PRO A 193 -5.15 6.28 -9.38
#